data_AF-A0A1Y6JSG6-F1
#
_entry.id   AF-A0A1Y6JSG6-F1
#
_cell.length_a   1.000
_cell.length_b   1.000
_cell.length_c   1.000
_cell.angle_alpha   90.00
_cell.angle_beta   90.00
_cell.angle_gamma   90.00
#
_symmetry.space_group_name_H-M   'P 1'
#
loop_
_entity.id
_entity.type
_entity.pdbx_description
1 polymer ?
#
loop_
_entity_poly.entity_id
_entity_poly.type
_entity_poly.pdbx_seq_one_letter_code
_entity_poly.pdbx_strand_id
1 'polypeptide(L)'
;MRVMDLKGDLVIVADSDVFGRPLGRCLGVALRRLWVGEDIMVSKKLKIFLTLLTAIVGVFVGSINSLKHRQASSFVVSNTGEYLVENVSARGLLVPFENLSYLRIADKRDSNAAFRSPLYLSNSLDMSSHEDEMIAGIVWLDFYKRDQHFVLRFPEWEPHWLNFFVSNTPYEVIGE
;
A
#
# COMPACT_ATOMS: atom_id res chain seq x y z
N MET A 1 -27.37 22.09 -47.49
CA MET A 1 -27.39 22.03 -48.97
C MET A 1 -26.36 20.97 -49.38
N ARG A 2 -26.79 19.86 -50.01
CA ARG A 2 -25.91 18.75 -50.44
C ARG A 2 -25.69 18.84 -51.94
N VAL A 3 -24.45 18.62 -52.38
CA VAL A 3 -24.13 18.26 -53.76
C VAL A 3 -23.52 16.86 -53.70
N MET A 4 -24.12 15.91 -54.42
CA MET A 4 -23.62 14.54 -54.58
C MET A 4 -22.97 14.42 -55.96
N ASP A 5 -21.76 13.88 -56.03
CA ASP A 5 -21.12 13.45 -57.28
C ASP A 5 -21.37 11.95 -57.53
N LEU A 6 -21.50 11.57 -58.79
CA LEU A 6 -21.93 10.27 -59.33
C LEU A 6 -20.91 9.13 -59.16
N LYS A 7 -19.91 9.29 -58.28
CA LYS A 7 -18.90 8.25 -57.98
C LYS A 7 -18.83 7.82 -56.52
N GLY A 8 -19.73 8.31 -55.66
CA GLY A 8 -19.90 7.80 -54.30
C GLY A 8 -18.86 8.27 -53.27
N ASP A 9 -17.96 9.19 -53.62
CA ASP A 9 -17.04 9.82 -52.66
C ASP A 9 -17.66 11.12 -52.10
N LEU A 10 -17.83 11.14 -50.78
CA LEU A 10 -18.36 12.28 -50.03
C LEU A 10 -17.26 13.33 -49.82
N VAL A 11 -17.37 14.47 -50.51
CA VAL A 11 -16.54 15.65 -50.28
C VAL A 11 -17.06 16.42 -49.06
N ILE A 12 -16.19 16.64 -48.06
CA ILE A 12 -16.49 17.33 -46.80
C ILE A 12 -16.43 18.84 -47.01
N VAL A 13 -17.52 19.54 -46.69
CA VAL A 13 -17.52 20.98 -46.40
C VAL A 13 -17.42 21.12 -44.89
N ALA A 14 -16.31 21.67 -44.42
CA ALA A 14 -16.10 21.98 -43.01
C ALA A 14 -16.92 23.23 -42.65
N ASP A 15 -17.84 23.07 -41.71
CA ASP A 15 -18.48 24.18 -41.01
C ASP A 15 -17.83 24.30 -39.62
N SER A 16 -17.32 25.49 -39.35
CA SER A 16 -16.67 25.85 -38.10
C SER A 16 -17.72 26.29 -37.08
N ASP A 17 -17.50 25.88 -35.83
CA ASP A 17 -18.20 26.25 -34.60
C ASP A 17 -19.46 25.42 -34.25
N VAL A 18 -19.36 24.65 -33.16
CA VAL A 18 -20.05 24.92 -31.88
C VAL A 18 -19.74 23.76 -30.90
N PHE A 19 -18.83 24.04 -29.99
CA PHE A 19 -18.86 23.72 -28.55
C PHE A 19 -19.57 22.44 -28.03
N GLY A 20 -18.79 21.49 -27.49
CA GLY A 20 -19.30 20.42 -26.62
C GLY A 20 -18.26 19.32 -26.28
N ARG A 21 -17.59 19.44 -25.13
CA ARG A 21 -16.60 18.47 -24.54
C ARG A 21 -17.21 17.04 -24.40
N PRO A 22 -16.44 15.91 -24.36
CA PRO A 22 -15.36 15.68 -23.39
C PRO A 22 -14.10 14.93 -23.86
N LEU A 23 -13.05 15.12 -23.06
CA LEU A 23 -11.73 14.49 -23.03
C LEU A 23 -11.70 12.94 -22.96
N GLY A 24 -12.77 12.25 -23.36
CA GLY A 24 -12.86 10.78 -23.36
C GLY A 24 -12.32 10.09 -24.61
N ARG A 25 -12.07 10.82 -25.72
CA ARG A 25 -11.62 10.20 -26.99
C ARG A 25 -10.11 10.07 -27.12
N CYS A 26 -9.30 10.90 -26.46
CA CYS A 26 -7.85 10.81 -26.60
C CYS A 26 -7.25 9.59 -25.88
N LEU A 27 -7.77 9.23 -24.69
CA LEU A 27 -7.34 8.01 -23.99
C LEU A 27 -7.82 6.74 -24.71
N GLY A 28 -9.04 6.75 -25.27
CA GLY A 28 -9.61 5.59 -25.96
C GLY A 28 -8.88 5.23 -27.26
N VAL A 29 -8.27 6.20 -27.95
CA VAL A 29 -7.50 5.96 -29.17
C VAL A 29 -6.07 5.54 -28.86
N ALA A 30 -5.46 6.05 -27.78
CA ALA A 30 -4.12 5.63 -27.34
C ALA A 30 -4.12 4.18 -26.85
N LEU A 31 -5.12 3.77 -26.06
CA LEU A 31 -5.28 2.38 -25.60
C LEU A 31 -5.65 1.41 -26.72
N ARG A 32 -6.38 1.85 -27.76
CA ARG A 32 -6.66 1.02 -28.94
C ARG A 32 -5.47 0.87 -29.88
N ARG A 33 -4.66 1.93 -30.05
CA ARG A 33 -3.45 1.86 -30.90
C ARG A 33 -2.35 1.00 -30.29
N LEU A 34 -2.28 0.91 -28.96
CA LEU A 34 -1.35 -0.02 -28.28
C LEU A 34 -1.76 -1.49 -28.39
N TRP A 35 -2.98 -1.80 -28.85
CA TRP A 35 -3.46 -3.18 -29.03
C TRP A 35 -3.59 -3.63 -30.50
N VAL A 36 -3.48 -2.70 -31.46
CA VAL A 36 -3.83 -2.96 -32.88
C VAL A 36 -2.63 -2.87 -33.84
N GLY A 37 -1.45 -2.39 -33.43
CA GLY A 37 -0.40 -2.09 -34.39
C GLY A 37 1.02 -2.25 -33.89
N GLU A 38 1.39 -3.49 -33.52
CA GLU A 38 2.68 -4.12 -33.80
C GLU A 38 2.58 -5.51 -33.20
N ASP A 39 2.47 -6.53 -34.04
CA ASP A 39 2.79 -7.90 -33.62
C ASP A 39 4.28 -7.94 -33.29
N ILE A 40 4.65 -7.40 -32.12
CA ILE A 40 5.82 -7.89 -31.41
C ILE A 40 5.60 -9.40 -31.42
N MET A 41 6.51 -10.13 -32.07
CA MET A 41 6.46 -11.57 -32.26
C MET A 41 6.70 -12.27 -30.92
N VAL A 42 5.87 -11.95 -29.94
CA VAL A 42 5.84 -12.46 -28.58
C VAL A 42 5.22 -13.83 -28.71
N SER A 43 6.07 -14.86 -28.59
CA SER A 43 5.63 -16.24 -28.58
C SER A 43 4.43 -16.41 -27.62
N LYS A 44 3.49 -17.31 -27.93
CA LYS A 44 2.35 -17.59 -27.04
C LYS A 44 2.80 -17.86 -25.60
N LYS A 45 3.97 -18.51 -25.43
CA LYS A 45 4.62 -18.75 -24.14
C LYS A 45 4.97 -17.46 -23.41
N LEU A 46 5.55 -16.48 -24.10
CA LEU A 46 5.91 -15.19 -23.51
C LEU A 46 4.68 -14.36 -23.16
N LYS A 47 3.60 -14.41 -23.96
CA LYS A 47 2.32 -13.76 -23.62
C LYS A 47 1.74 -14.35 -22.33
N ILE A 48 1.70 -15.69 -22.21
CA ILE A 48 1.21 -16.38 -21.02
C ILE A 48 2.07 -16.03 -19.79
N PHE A 49 3.40 -16.05 -19.94
CA PHE A 49 4.31 -15.70 -18.87
C PHE A 49 4.08 -14.26 -18.37
N LEU A 50 3.94 -13.30 -19.28
CA LEU A 50 3.69 -11.90 -18.91
C LEU A 50 2.33 -11.73 -18.19
N THR A 51 1.29 -12.41 -18.66
CA THR A 51 -0.02 -12.39 -17.99
C THR A 51 0.04 -12.99 -16.59
N LEU A 52 0.76 -14.10 -16.41
CA LEU A 52 0.94 -14.74 -15.11
C LEU A 52 1.77 -13.85 -14.17
N LEU A 53 2.86 -13.25 -14.67
CA LEU A 53 3.68 -12.33 -13.90
C LEU A 53 2.86 -11.13 -13.40
N THR A 54 2.03 -10.57 -14.28
CA THR A 54 1.15 -9.44 -13.92
C THR A 54 0.15 -9.85 -12.84
N ALA A 55 -0.43 -11.04 -12.93
CA ALA A 55 -1.33 -11.57 -11.91
C ALA A 55 -0.61 -11.77 -10.56
N ILE A 56 0.61 -12.34 -10.56
CA ILE A 56 1.41 -12.54 -9.35
C ILE A 56 1.74 -11.20 -8.68
N VAL A 57 2.19 -10.22 -9.46
CA VAL A 57 2.48 -8.86 -8.94
C VAL A 57 1.21 -8.22 -8.38
N GLY A 58 0.07 -8.36 -9.07
CA GLY A 58 -1.21 -7.84 -8.59
C GLY A 58 -1.63 -8.45 -7.25
N VAL A 59 -1.50 -9.77 -7.10
CA VAL A 59 -1.77 -10.48 -5.83
C VAL A 59 -0.79 -10.04 -4.74
N PHE A 60 0.50 -9.88 -5.07
CA PHE A 60 1.51 -9.42 -4.13
C PHE A 60 1.22 -8.01 -3.62
N VAL A 61 1.00 -7.05 -4.52
CA VAL A 61 0.66 -5.65 -4.18
C VAL A 61 -0.64 -5.60 -3.38
N GLY A 62 -1.65 -6.35 -3.81
CA GLY A 62 -2.91 -6.47 -3.08
C GLY A 62 -2.70 -6.99 -1.65
N SER A 63 -1.87 -8.01 -1.48
CA SER A 63 -1.58 -8.59 -0.16
C SER A 63 -0.84 -7.61 0.76
N ILE A 64 0.15 -6.88 0.24
CA ILE A 64 0.83 -5.80 0.99
C ILE A 64 -0.16 -4.70 1.37
N ASN A 65 -1.04 -4.31 0.44
CA ASN A 65 -2.01 -3.25 0.68
C ASN A 65 -3.04 -3.66 1.75
N SER A 66 -3.55 -4.89 1.68
CA SER A 66 -4.45 -5.46 2.68
C SER A 66 -3.79 -5.57 4.06
N LEU A 67 -2.48 -5.84 4.11
CA LEU A 67 -1.73 -5.88 5.35
C LEU A 67 -1.64 -4.48 5.99
N LYS A 68 -1.30 -3.45 5.21
CA LYS A 68 -1.15 -2.07 5.70
C LYS A 68 -2.43 -1.47 6.26
N HIS A 69 -3.57 -1.77 5.63
CA HIS A 69 -4.89 -1.22 5.98
C HIS A 69 -5.71 -2.15 6.88
N ARG A 70 -5.08 -3.19 7.42
CA ARG A 70 -5.76 -4.12 8.31
C ARG A 70 -6.18 -3.43 9.60
N GLN A 71 -7.31 -3.90 10.14
CA GLN A 71 -7.78 -3.49 11.46
C GLN A 71 -6.88 -4.06 12.57
N ALA A 72 -6.81 -3.32 13.68
CA ALA A 72 -6.10 -3.76 14.87
C ALA A 72 -6.72 -5.04 15.44
N SER A 73 -5.86 -5.97 15.85
CA SER A 73 -6.25 -7.17 16.60
C SER A 73 -6.51 -6.84 18.07
N SER A 74 -5.72 -5.92 18.62
CA SER A 74 -5.94 -5.33 19.94
C SER A 74 -5.50 -3.88 19.91
N PHE A 75 -6.06 -3.05 20.79
CA PHE A 75 -5.70 -1.65 20.91
C PHE A 75 -5.70 -1.23 22.38
N VAL A 76 -4.87 -0.25 22.69
CA VAL A 76 -4.83 0.43 23.98
C VAL A 76 -4.69 1.92 23.73
N VAL A 77 -5.40 2.70 24.54
CA VAL A 77 -5.29 4.15 24.51
C VAL A 77 -4.19 4.54 25.50
N SER A 78 -3.25 5.35 25.04
CA SER A 78 -2.18 5.90 25.88
C SER A 78 -2.73 6.70 27.07
N ASN A 79 -1.94 6.88 28.13
CA ASN A 79 -2.38 7.49 29.38
C ASN A 79 -2.91 8.93 29.22
N THR A 80 -2.29 9.71 28.34
CA THR A 80 -2.74 11.08 28.00
C THR A 80 -3.95 11.07 27.08
N GLY A 81 -4.21 9.94 26.42
CA GLY A 81 -5.28 9.76 25.44
C GLY A 81 -4.93 10.24 24.03
N GLU A 82 -3.73 10.80 23.82
CA GLU A 82 -3.29 11.42 22.57
C GLU A 82 -2.92 10.40 21.50
N TYR A 83 -2.38 9.26 21.93
CA TYR A 83 -2.01 8.15 21.04
C TYR A 83 -2.94 6.97 21.21
N LEU A 84 -3.29 6.35 20.07
CA LEU A 84 -3.90 5.04 20.00
C LEU A 84 -2.82 4.04 19.59
N VAL A 85 -2.52 3.10 20.47
CA VAL A 85 -1.52 2.07 20.25
C VAL A 85 -2.22 0.79 19.85
N GLU A 86 -2.01 0.36 18.62
CA GLU A 86 -2.69 -0.77 18.00
C GLU A 86 -1.70 -1.89 17.69
N ASN A 87 -2.06 -3.11 18.05
CA ASN A 87 -1.37 -4.30 17.58
C ASN A 87 -2.09 -4.84 16.34
N VAL A 88 -1.39 -4.97 15.22
CA VAL A 88 -1.97 -5.43 13.96
C VAL A 88 -1.31 -6.74 13.53
N SER A 89 -2.11 -7.82 13.49
CA SER A 89 -1.64 -9.12 13.02
C SER A 89 -1.24 -9.09 11.55
N ALA A 90 -0.03 -9.55 11.26
CA ALA A 90 0.49 -9.66 9.91
C ALA A 90 0.05 -10.93 9.16
N ARG A 91 -0.71 -11.81 9.82
CA ARG A 91 -1.11 -13.12 9.28
C ARG A 91 -1.90 -12.99 7.98
N GLY A 92 -1.40 -13.49 6.87
CA GLY A 92 -2.07 -13.33 5.57
C GLY A 92 -1.44 -14.21 4.51
N LEU A 93 -1.73 -13.91 3.25
CA LEU A 93 -1.21 -14.70 2.13
C LEU A 93 0.33 -14.73 2.09
N LEU A 94 0.98 -13.62 2.48
CA LEU A 94 2.45 -13.50 2.52
C LEU A 94 3.06 -14.03 3.82
N VAL A 95 2.25 -14.22 4.88
CA VAL A 95 2.68 -14.69 6.19
C VAL A 95 1.63 -15.69 6.72
N PRO A 96 1.53 -16.90 6.15
CA PRO A 96 0.41 -17.81 6.44
C PRO A 96 0.54 -18.53 7.78
N PHE A 97 1.76 -18.85 8.20
CA PHE A 97 2.03 -19.74 9.34
C PHE A 97 2.73 -19.06 10.52
N GLU A 98 3.29 -17.87 10.32
CA GLU A 98 4.00 -17.16 11.38
C GLU A 98 3.03 -16.27 12.16
N ASN A 99 3.23 -16.20 13.47
CA ASN A 99 2.44 -15.35 14.36
C ASN A 99 3.06 -13.96 14.49
N LEU A 100 3.32 -13.29 13.36
CA LEU A 100 3.89 -11.96 13.33
C LEU A 100 2.82 -10.88 13.47
N SER A 101 3.18 -9.81 14.16
CA SER A 101 2.41 -8.57 14.24
C SER A 101 3.33 -7.37 14.16
N TYR A 102 2.77 -6.19 13.94
CA TYR A 102 3.46 -4.92 14.09
C TYR A 102 2.62 -3.98 14.94
N LEU A 103 3.29 -3.03 15.59
CA LEU A 103 2.65 -1.96 16.34
C LEU A 103 2.33 -0.82 15.39
N ARG A 104 1.10 -0.32 15.43
CA ARG A 104 0.69 0.90 14.76
C ARG A 104 0.30 1.93 15.81
N ILE A 105 1.02 3.04 15.84
CA ILE A 105 0.69 4.18 16.70
C ILE A 105 0.01 5.22 15.83
N ALA A 106 -1.26 5.48 16.10
CA ALA A 106 -2.01 6.55 15.48
C ALA A 106 -2.07 7.75 16.43
N ASP A 107 -1.65 8.92 15.94
CA ASP A 107 -1.83 10.17 16.66
C ASP A 107 -3.30 10.61 16.51
N LYS A 108 -4.00 10.86 17.62
CA LYS A 108 -5.39 11.32 17.57
C LYS A 108 -5.51 12.79 17.21
N ARG A 109 -4.44 13.57 17.37
CA ARG A 109 -4.40 15.00 16.99
C ARG A 109 -4.20 15.15 15.49
N ASP A 110 -3.44 14.24 14.88
CA ASP A 110 -3.26 14.14 13.43
C ASP A 110 -3.64 12.74 12.94
N SER A 111 -4.89 12.59 12.51
CA SER A 111 -5.42 11.31 12.03
C SER A 111 -4.73 10.74 10.79
N ASN A 112 -3.89 11.53 10.10
CA ASN A 112 -3.08 11.04 8.98
C ASN A 112 -1.71 10.50 9.43
N ALA A 113 -1.29 10.75 10.67
CA ALA A 113 -0.02 10.28 11.21
C ALA A 113 -0.17 8.89 11.84
N ALA A 114 0.18 7.85 11.09
CA ALA A 114 0.27 6.47 11.57
C ALA A 114 1.70 5.93 11.43
N PHE A 115 2.33 5.65 12.57
CA PHE A 115 3.68 5.11 12.69
C PHE A 115 3.60 3.59 12.84
N ARG A 116 4.40 2.85 12.08
CA ARG A 116 4.41 1.38 12.10
C ARG A 116 5.79 0.88 12.44
N SER A 117 5.85 0.03 13.47
CA SER A 117 7.07 -0.66 13.88
C SER A 117 7.47 -1.72 12.84
N PRO A 118 8.71 -2.24 12.90
CA PRO A 118 9.01 -3.55 12.32
C PRO A 118 8.14 -4.66 12.95
N LEU A 119 8.06 -5.77 12.24
CA LEU A 119 7.36 -6.98 12.68
C LEU A 119 8.07 -7.61 13.88
N TYR A 120 7.28 -8.18 14.77
CA TYR A 120 7.71 -8.95 15.94
C TYR A 120 6.77 -10.15 16.14
N LEU A 121 7.19 -11.10 16.98
CA LEU A 121 6.39 -12.27 17.33
C LEU A 121 5.29 -11.91 18.35
N SER A 122 4.04 -12.20 18.01
CA SER A 122 2.86 -11.76 18.78
C SER A 122 2.66 -12.48 20.12
N ASN A 123 3.27 -13.66 20.28
CA ASN A 123 3.21 -14.45 21.51
C ASN A 123 3.97 -13.82 22.68
N SER A 124 4.91 -12.91 22.39
CA SER A 124 5.72 -12.20 23.39
C SER A 124 5.15 -10.83 23.77
N LEU A 125 3.92 -10.53 23.33
CA LEU A 125 3.36 -9.19 23.43
C LEU A 125 2.59 -8.97 24.73
N ASP A 126 3.08 -8.06 25.56
CA ASP A 126 2.32 -7.44 26.63
C ASP A 126 1.85 -6.04 26.18
N MET A 127 0.54 -5.89 26.01
CA MET A 127 -0.10 -4.65 25.54
C MET A 127 -0.29 -3.61 26.66
N SER A 128 0.26 -3.85 27.86
CA SER A 128 0.36 -2.85 28.92
C SER A 128 1.05 -1.60 28.38
N SER A 129 0.27 -0.53 28.21
CA SER A 129 0.79 0.72 27.67
C SER A 129 1.57 1.49 28.71
N HIS A 130 2.66 2.11 28.30
CA HIS A 130 3.34 3.14 29.07
C HIS A 130 3.49 4.40 28.23
N GLU A 131 3.44 5.53 28.91
CA GLU A 131 3.60 6.83 28.28
C GLU A 131 4.19 7.81 29.28
N ASP A 132 5.17 8.58 28.81
CA ASP A 132 5.75 9.73 29.51
C ASP A 132 5.86 10.92 28.53
N GLU A 133 6.59 11.97 28.92
CA GLU A 133 6.77 13.16 28.07
C GLU A 133 7.51 12.88 26.75
N MET A 134 8.36 11.85 26.70
CA MET A 134 9.22 11.53 25.56
C MET A 134 8.76 10.30 24.79
N ILE A 135 8.12 9.34 25.45
CA ILE A 135 7.85 8.00 24.94
C ILE A 135 6.35 7.69 25.03
N ALA A 136 5.83 6.98 24.02
CA ALA A 136 4.57 6.26 24.09
C ALA A 136 4.80 4.84 23.58
N GLY A 137 4.14 3.83 24.14
CA GLY A 137 4.36 2.47 23.67
C GLY A 137 3.72 1.41 24.53
N ILE A 138 4.25 0.21 24.42
CA ILE A 138 3.91 -0.97 25.21
C ILE A 138 5.19 -1.62 25.68
N VAL A 139 5.09 -2.57 26.60
CA VAL A 139 6.25 -3.31 27.10
C VAL A 139 7.10 -3.83 25.93
N TRP A 140 8.41 -3.54 25.97
CA TRP A 140 9.43 -3.89 24.97
C TRP A 140 9.44 -3.09 23.65
N LEU A 141 8.50 -2.16 23.45
CA LEU A 141 8.37 -1.33 22.26
C LEU A 141 8.12 0.13 22.65
N ASP A 142 9.16 0.94 22.49
CA ASP A 142 9.10 2.36 22.81
C ASP A 142 9.05 3.18 21.52
N PHE A 143 8.11 4.11 21.44
CA PHE A 143 8.06 5.11 20.38
C PHE A 143 8.42 6.47 20.95
N TYR A 144 9.55 7.01 20.48
CA TYR A 144 10.01 8.33 20.87
C TYR A 144 9.25 9.40 20.09
N LYS A 145 8.44 10.19 20.80
CA LYS A 145 7.51 11.19 20.23
C LYS A 145 8.24 12.28 19.43
N ARG A 146 9.41 12.71 19.89
CA ARG A 146 10.18 13.82 19.32
C ARG A 146 10.78 13.48 17.97
N ASP A 147 11.46 12.34 17.90
CA ASP A 147 12.24 11.93 16.74
C ASP A 147 11.52 10.88 15.88
N GLN A 148 10.31 10.49 16.30
CA GLN A 148 9.41 9.56 15.62
C GLN A 148 10.12 8.26 15.20
N HIS A 149 10.74 7.58 16.16
CA HIS A 149 11.42 6.30 15.93
C HIS A 149 11.02 5.27 16.99
N PHE A 150 11.14 4.00 16.62
CA PHE A 150 10.89 2.87 17.52
C PHE A 150 12.20 2.35 18.13
N VAL A 151 12.14 1.94 19.38
CA VAL A 151 13.18 1.13 20.03
C VAL A 151 12.56 -0.18 20.45
N LEU A 152 13.12 -1.27 19.92
CA LEU A 152 12.72 -2.63 20.24
C LEU A 152 13.71 -3.20 21.25
N ARG A 153 13.18 -3.72 22.35
CA ARG A 153 13.96 -4.35 23.43
C ARG A 153 13.69 -5.85 23.53
N PHE A 154 13.25 -6.47 22.44
CA PHE A 154 12.97 -7.90 22.38
C PHE A 154 14.28 -8.69 22.21
N PRO A 155 14.68 -9.52 23.19
CA PRO A 155 15.95 -10.26 23.11
C PRO A 155 16.01 -11.23 21.95
N GLU A 156 14.89 -11.86 21.61
CA GLU A 156 14.76 -12.86 20.53
C GLU A 156 14.20 -12.25 19.24
N TRP A 157 14.39 -10.95 19.02
CA TRP A 157 13.91 -10.32 17.80
C TRP A 157 14.74 -10.74 16.59
N GLU A 158 14.05 -11.24 15.57
CA GLU A 158 14.67 -11.57 14.28
C GLU A 158 14.13 -10.65 13.17
N PRO A 159 15.01 -10.14 12.28
CA PRO A 159 14.59 -9.31 11.17
C PRO A 159 13.78 -10.12 10.17
N HIS A 160 12.57 -9.65 9.86
CA HIS A 160 11.71 -10.23 8.84
C HIS A 160 11.71 -9.38 7.56
N TRP A 161 11.85 -10.01 6.38
CA TRP A 161 11.95 -9.31 5.09
C TRP A 161 10.75 -8.39 4.80
N LEU A 162 9.57 -8.73 5.31
CA LEU A 162 8.37 -7.94 5.10
C LEU A 162 8.41 -6.57 5.80
N ASN A 163 9.39 -6.35 6.69
CA ASN A 163 9.66 -5.06 7.32
C ASN A 163 9.92 -3.95 6.29
N PHE A 164 10.50 -4.26 5.12
CA PHE A 164 10.69 -3.31 4.02
C PHE A 164 9.38 -2.68 3.52
N PHE A 165 8.25 -3.37 3.69
CA PHE A 165 6.95 -2.91 3.23
C PHE A 165 6.07 -2.41 4.37
N VAL A 166 6.11 -3.07 5.53
CA VAL A 166 5.21 -2.80 6.66
C VAL A 166 5.70 -1.65 7.52
N SER A 167 6.98 -1.65 7.88
CA SER A 167 7.56 -0.59 8.69
C SER A 167 7.69 0.68 7.85
N ASN A 168 7.22 1.80 8.40
CA ASN A 168 7.38 3.13 7.79
C ASN A 168 8.08 4.11 8.74
N THR A 169 8.66 3.61 9.81
CA THR A 169 9.23 4.41 10.88
C THR A 169 10.63 3.88 11.19
N PRO A 170 11.65 4.75 11.33
CA PRO A 170 12.98 4.34 11.76
C PRO A 170 12.90 3.52 13.05
N TYR A 171 13.77 2.53 13.19
CA TYR A 171 13.81 1.71 14.38
C TYR A 171 15.21 1.25 14.74
N GLU A 172 15.41 1.05 16.04
CA GLU A 172 16.61 0.48 16.62
C GLU A 172 16.23 -0.79 17.40
N VAL A 173 17.13 -1.77 17.40
CA VAL A 173 16.97 -3.00 18.15
C VAL A 173 18.08 -3.05 19.16
N ILE A 174 17.71 -3.04 20.43
CA ILE A 174 18.64 -3.16 21.55
C ILE A 174 18.53 -4.60 22.04
N GLY A 175 19.49 -5.43 21.61
CA GLY A 175 19.77 -6.72 22.23
C GLY A 175 20.71 -6.53 23.41
N GLU A 176 20.56 -7.35 24.46
CA GLU A 176 21.58 -7.47 25.51
C GLU A 176 22.87 -8.11 24.98
#